data_AF-A0A960JBU2-F1
#
_entry.id   AF-A0A960JBU2-F1
#
_cell.length_a   1.000
_cell.length_b   1.000
_cell.length_c   1.000
_cell.angle_alpha   90.00
_cell.angle_beta   90.00
_cell.angle_gamma   90.00
#
_symmetry.space_group_name_H-M   'P 1'
#
loop_
_entity.id
_entity.type
_entity.pdbx_description
1 polymer ?
#
loop_
_entity_poly.entity_id
_entity_poly.type
_entity_poly.pdbx_seq_one_letter_code
_entity_poly.pdbx_strand_id
1 'polypeptide(L)' 'MAAFERLSTEALKESLALGKEGCLKARPDGTMLDGHHRVYVLRKRGVNVDELPREILARDEG' A
#
# COMPACT_ATOMS: atom_id res chain seq x y z
N MET A 1 -15.82 4.10 -0.67
CA MET A 1 -15.01 5.26 -1.10
C MET A 1 -14.13 4.83 -2.27
N ALA A 2 -14.43 5.27 -3.50
CA ALA A 2 -13.76 4.86 -4.75
C ALA A 2 -12.87 5.97 -5.34
N ALA A 3 -12.26 6.82 -4.51
CA ALA A 3 -11.45 7.93 -4.98
C ALA A 3 -10.13 7.48 -5.66
N PHE A 4 -9.58 6.34 -5.23
CA PHE A 4 -8.29 5.84 -5.71
C PHE A 4 -8.34 5.23 -7.12
N GLU A 5 -9.49 4.77 -7.59
CA GLU A 5 -9.63 4.23 -8.96
C GLU A 5 -9.43 5.28 -10.04
N ARG A 6 -9.67 6.56 -9.72
CA ARG A 6 -9.46 7.70 -10.63
C ARG A 6 -8.02 8.20 -10.66
N LEU A 7 -7.18 7.82 -9.69
CA LEU A 7 -5.79 8.24 -9.64
C LEU A 7 -4.94 7.46 -10.64
N SER A 8 -3.94 8.12 -11.21
CA SER A 8 -2.91 7.46 -12.00
C SER A 8 -2.12 6.46 -11.18
N THR A 9 -1.53 5.48 -11.86
CA THR A 9 -0.74 4.42 -11.22
C THR A 9 0.41 4.99 -10.40
N GLU A 10 1.09 6.02 -10.90
CA GLU A 10 2.18 6.71 -10.20
C GLU A 10 1.69 7.41 -8.93
N ALA A 11 0.58 8.13 -9.01
CA ALA A 11 -0.03 8.79 -7.85
C ALA A 11 -0.43 7.78 -6.75
N LEU A 12 -0.89 6.57 -7.13
CA LEU A 12 -1.13 5.49 -6.17
C LEU A 12 0.16 5.00 -5.53
N LYS A 13 1.24 4.84 -6.30
CA LYS A 13 2.55 4.44 -5.77
C LYS A 13 3.11 5.50 -4.82
N GLU A 14 3.02 6.78 -5.17
CA GLU A 14 3.42 7.89 -4.30
C GLU A 14 2.58 7.95 -3.02
N SER A 15 1.28 7.69 -3.10
CA SER A 15 0.42 7.61 -1.92
C SER A 15 0.76 6.43 -1.01
N LEU A 16 1.34 5.35 -1.55
CA LEU A 16 1.79 4.18 -0.80
C LEU A 16 3.21 4.31 -0.25
N ALA A 17 3.95 5.35 -0.63
CA ALA A 17 5.33 5.57 -0.20
C ALA A 17 5.45 5.71 1.33
N LEU A 18 6.60 5.29 1.87
CA LEU A 18 6.90 5.32 3.31
C LEU A 18 6.75 6.74 3.90
N GLY A 19 6.22 6.82 5.12
CA GLY A 19 6.03 8.10 5.82
C GLY A 19 4.87 8.97 5.31
N LYS A 20 4.07 8.50 4.33
CA LYS A 20 2.83 9.17 3.91
C LYS A 20 1.63 8.67 4.70
N GLU A 21 0.63 9.54 4.84
CA GLU A 21 -0.66 9.18 5.43
C GLU A 21 -1.38 8.16 4.51
N GLY A 22 -1.49 6.91 4.96
CA GLY A 22 -2.02 5.80 4.17
C GLY A 22 -0.99 5.02 3.34
N CYS A 23 0.29 5.07 3.73
CA CYS A 23 1.35 4.22 3.18
C CYS A 23 0.99 2.72 3.25
N LEU A 24 1.59 1.90 2.38
CA LEU A 24 1.40 0.45 2.43
C LEU A 24 2.01 -0.08 3.72
N LYS A 25 1.19 -0.58 4.65
CA LYS A 25 1.68 -1.12 5.93
C LYS A 25 1.57 -2.63 5.91
N ALA A 26 2.63 -3.30 6.31
CA ALA A 26 2.65 -4.75 6.44
C ALA A 26 3.37 -5.15 7.73
N ARG A 27 3.02 -6.30 8.26
CA ARG A 27 3.77 -6.96 9.32
C ARG A 27 4.96 -7.68 8.70
N PRO A 28 6.03 -7.93 9.47
CA PRO A 28 7.13 -8.79 9.03
C PRO A 28 6.65 -10.21 8.68
N ASP A 29 5.53 -10.64 9.27
CA ASP A 29 4.84 -11.91 8.95
C ASP A 29 4.12 -11.90 7.58
N GLY A 30 4.19 -10.79 6.83
CA GLY A 30 3.53 -10.64 5.54
C GLY A 30 2.05 -10.25 5.62
N THR A 31 1.48 -10.11 6.82
CA THR A 31 0.12 -9.60 7.00
C THR A 31 0.04 -8.14 6.56
N MET A 32 -0.78 -7.81 5.57
CA MET A 32 -1.05 -6.41 5.21
C MET A 32 -1.97 -5.75 6.26
N LEU A 33 -1.56 -4.59 6.74
CA LEU A 33 -2.27 -3.81 7.75
C LEU A 33 -3.06 -2.65 7.13
N ASP A 34 -2.49 -1.98 6.12
CA ASP A 34 -3.11 -0.85 5.42
C ASP A 34 -2.74 -0.86 3.93
N GLY A 35 -3.48 -0.12 3.10
CA GLY A 35 -3.20 -0.01 1.66
C GLY A 35 -3.91 -1.05 0.76
N HIS A 36 -4.72 -1.96 1.32
CA HIS A 36 -5.42 -3.03 0.58
C HIS A 36 -6.13 -2.56 -0.70
N HIS A 37 -6.88 -1.46 -0.60
CA HIS A 37 -7.69 -0.99 -1.73
C HIS A 37 -6.81 -0.42 -2.87
N ARG A 38 -5.73 0.28 -2.53
CA ARG A 38 -4.77 0.84 -3.49
C ARG A 38 -3.99 -0.30 -4.18
N VAL A 39 -3.56 -1.29 -3.40
CA VAL A 39 -2.95 -2.53 -3.89
C VAL A 39 -3.89 -3.26 -4.85
N TYR A 40 -5.17 -3.39 -4.50
CA TYR A 40 -6.17 -4.02 -5.37
C TYR A 40 -6.28 -3.30 -6.73
N VAL A 41 -6.34 -1.96 -6.73
CA VAL A 41 -6.38 -1.17 -7.98
C VAL A 41 -5.09 -1.34 -8.79
N LEU A 42 -3.92 -1.30 -8.16
CA LEU A 42 -2.63 -1.50 -8.83
C LEU A 42 -2.52 -2.91 -9.43
N ARG A 43 -2.94 -3.94 -8.70
CA ARG A 43 -2.94 -5.33 -9.16
C ARG A 43 -3.91 -5.54 -10.32
N LYS A 44 -5.11 -4.93 -10.27
CA LYS A 44 -6.08 -4.92 -11.38
C LYS A 44 -5.50 -4.27 -12.64
N ARG A 45 -4.57 -3.33 -12.49
CA ARG A 45 -3.85 -2.66 -13.59
C ARG A 45 -2.61 -3.43 -14.08
N GLY A 46 -2.31 -4.60 -13.51
CA GLY A 46 -1.13 -5.39 -13.86
C GLY A 46 0.18 -4.88 -13.26
N VAL A 47 0.12 -4.04 -12.22
CA VAL A 47 1.32 -3.53 -11.53
C VAL A 47 1.76 -4.53 -10.48
N ASN A 48 3.06 -4.79 -10.44
CA ASN A 48 3.65 -5.59 -9.37
C ASN A 48 3.61 -4.82 -8.05
N VAL A 49 2.68 -5.21 -7.19
CA VAL A 49 2.48 -4.60 -5.86
C VAL A 49 3.49 -5.11 -4.84
N ASP A 50 4.11 -6.26 -5.11
CA ASP A 50 5.08 -6.86 -4.20
C ASP A 50 6.41 -6.10 -4.15
N GLU A 51 6.73 -5.37 -5.21
CA GLU A 51 7.90 -4.48 -5.29
C GLU A 51 7.67 -3.10 -4.68
N LEU A 52 6.45 -2.81 -4.22
CA LEU A 52 6.15 -1.49 -3.67
C LEU A 52 6.77 -1.32 -2.27
N PRO A 53 7.27 -0.10 -1.98
CA PRO A 53 7.76 0.21 -0.65
C PRO A 53 6.61 0.07 0.35
N ARG A 54 6.85 -0.73 1.39
CA ARG A 54 5.87 -0.99 2.46
C ARG A 54 6.52 -0.79 3.81
N GLU A 55 5.81 -0.12 4.69
CA GLU A 55 6.22 0.14 6.06
C GLU A 55 6.02 -1.13 6.87
N ILE A 56 7.12 -1.71 7.32
CA ILE A 56 7.10 -2.91 8.15
C ILE A 56 6.86 -2.50 9.60
N LEU A 57 5.63 -2.64 10.06
CA LEU A 57 5.27 -2.42 11.46
C LEU A 57 5.56 -3.71 12.22
N ALA A 58 6.70 -3.74 12.91
CA ALA A 58 6.90 -4.68 14.00
C ALA A 58 5.78 -4.43 15.02
N ARG A 59 5.19 -5.50 15.56
CA ARG A 59 4.18 -5.37 16.62
C ARG A 59 4.85 -4.57 17.74
N ASP A 60 4.32 -3.39 18.07
CA ASP A 60 4.67 -2.72 19.31
C ASP A 60 4.27 -3.69 20.42
N GLU A 61 5.26 -4.31 21.06
CA GLU A 61 5.07 -5.06 22.29
C GLU A 61 4.79 -4.03 23.39
N GLY A 62 3.53 -3.61 23.47
CA GLY A 62 2.96 -2.94 24.64
C GLY A 62 2.18 -3.92 25.50
#